data_AF-A0A3N6MF41-F1
#
_entry.id   AF-A0A3N6MF41-F1
#
_cell.length_a   1.000
_cell.length_b   1.000
_cell.length_c   1.000
_cell.angle_alpha   90.00
_cell.angle_beta   90.00
_cell.angle_gamma   90.00
#
_symmetry.space_group_name_H-M   'P 1'
#
loop_
_entity.id
_entity.type
_entity.pdbx_description
1 polymer ?
#
loop_
_entity_poly.entity_id
_entity_poly.type
_entity_poly.pdbx_seq_one_letter_code
_entity_poly.pdbx_strand_id
1 'polypeptide(L)'
;MSALLRPALTALSVACLLSAASFASSGSAFAQAKQQAAPAQPAAPAQQAPALKQIALTDKQLDGVLAAQKDMDAITEKLPENTAPDQKVIAQLEDVAKKHGFASYDDYNTVVDNISLVIGGFDPATKKYVGPEAVIKAQIAEVQADKKMPAKDKKEALDELNQALKTPVPPIENKGNIDLVGKYYDKLVAALGDEDN
;
A
#
# COMPACT_ATOMS: atom_id res chain seq x y z
N MET A 1 -8.25 -44.29 24.99
CA MET A 1 -9.58 -43.83 24.54
C MET A 1 -9.35 -42.92 23.36
N SER A 2 -9.55 -43.44 22.16
CA SER A 2 -9.34 -42.75 20.88
C SER A 2 -10.60 -42.00 20.48
N ALA A 3 -10.47 -40.74 20.07
CA ALA A 3 -11.31 -40.09 19.06
C ALA A 3 -10.75 -38.70 18.74
N LEU A 4 -10.73 -38.15 17.54
CA LEU A 4 -10.89 -38.63 16.17
C LEU A 4 -10.41 -37.43 15.31
N LEU A 5 -9.49 -37.67 14.37
CA LEU A 5 -9.09 -36.72 13.34
C LEU A 5 -10.27 -36.42 12.39
N ARG A 6 -10.33 -35.19 11.84
CA ARG A 6 -10.86 -34.92 10.50
C ARG A 6 -10.37 -33.56 9.97
N PRO A 7 -9.68 -33.51 8.81
CA PRO A 7 -9.38 -32.30 8.08
C PRO A 7 -10.49 -31.98 7.06
N ALA A 8 -10.73 -30.71 6.79
CA ALA A 8 -11.59 -30.27 5.67
C ALA A 8 -10.75 -29.45 4.69
N LEU A 9 -10.46 -30.06 3.53
CA LEU A 9 -10.07 -29.35 2.31
C LEU A 9 -11.29 -28.58 1.79
N THR A 10 -11.12 -27.31 1.46
CA THR A 10 -12.04 -26.59 0.57
C THR A 10 -11.28 -26.14 -0.67
N ALA A 11 -11.55 -26.84 -1.77
CA ALA A 11 -11.20 -26.43 -3.12
C ALA A 11 -12.12 -25.28 -3.56
N LEU A 12 -11.57 -24.21 -4.13
CA LEU A 12 -12.36 -23.17 -4.79
C LEU A 12 -12.15 -23.25 -6.30
N SER A 13 -13.25 -23.60 -6.96
CA SER A 13 -13.39 -23.84 -8.39
C SER A 13 -13.43 -22.55 -9.21
N VAL A 14 -12.77 -22.61 -10.36
CA VAL A 14 -12.90 -21.65 -11.47
C VAL A 14 -14.32 -21.75 -12.06
N ALA A 15 -15.02 -20.63 -12.15
CA ALA A 15 -16.27 -20.53 -12.90
C ALA A 15 -16.25 -19.30 -13.81
N CYS A 16 -15.99 -19.54 -15.09
CA CYS A 16 -16.23 -18.59 -16.19
C CYS A 16 -17.73 -18.30 -16.30
N LEU A 17 -18.12 -17.02 -16.20
CA LEU A 17 -19.47 -16.57 -16.54
C LEU A 17 -19.46 -15.89 -17.92
N LEU A 18 -19.87 -16.66 -18.93
CA LEU A 18 -20.35 -16.15 -20.21
C LEU A 18 -21.86 -15.94 -20.09
N SER A 19 -22.37 -14.79 -20.49
CA SER A 19 -23.79 -14.57 -20.74
C SER A 19 -23.96 -13.64 -21.93
N ALA A 20 -24.31 -14.22 -23.07
CA ALA A 20 -24.86 -13.53 -24.23
C ALA A 20 -26.34 -13.92 -24.34
N ALA A 21 -27.21 -12.92 -24.50
CA ALA A 21 -28.57 -13.11 -24.98
C ALA A 21 -28.95 -11.95 -25.91
N SER A 22 -29.55 -12.33 -27.02
CA SER A 22 -29.63 -11.63 -28.29
C SER A 22 -30.92 -10.82 -28.43
N PHE A 23 -30.88 -9.73 -29.20
CA PHE A 23 -32.06 -9.25 -29.94
C PHE A 23 -31.75 -9.21 -31.44
N ALA A 24 -32.67 -9.82 -32.19
CA ALA A 24 -32.59 -10.08 -33.61
C ALA A 24 -33.04 -8.86 -34.44
N SER A 25 -32.39 -8.67 -35.59
CA SER A 25 -32.95 -7.95 -36.73
C SER A 25 -32.37 -8.54 -38.01
N SER A 26 -33.27 -8.93 -38.92
CA SER A 26 -33.05 -9.78 -40.08
C SER A 26 -32.40 -9.04 -41.26
N GLY A 27 -31.46 -9.70 -41.96
CA GLY A 27 -30.94 -9.24 -43.25
C GLY A 27 -29.83 -10.14 -43.78
N SER A 28 -30.12 -10.87 -44.86
CA SER A 28 -29.30 -11.90 -45.49
C SER A 28 -27.97 -11.39 -46.06
N ALA A 29 -26.83 -12.06 -45.76
CA ALA A 29 -25.74 -12.33 -46.71
C ALA A 29 -24.58 -13.09 -46.02
N PHE A 30 -24.21 -14.24 -46.60
CA PHE A 30 -23.02 -15.01 -46.29
C PHE A 30 -21.75 -14.20 -46.62
N ALA A 31 -20.92 -13.87 -45.63
CA ALA A 31 -19.54 -13.44 -45.85
C ALA A 31 -18.68 -13.88 -44.66
N GLN A 32 -17.79 -14.84 -44.92
CA GLN A 32 -16.75 -15.32 -44.01
C GLN A 32 -15.74 -14.20 -43.75
N ALA A 33 -15.94 -13.43 -42.68
CA ALA A 33 -14.98 -12.44 -42.22
C ALA A 33 -14.03 -13.09 -41.20
N LYS A 34 -12.82 -13.37 -41.67
CA LYS A 34 -11.59 -13.61 -40.91
C LYS A 34 -11.61 -12.74 -39.64
N GLN A 35 -11.41 -13.35 -38.46
CA GLN A 35 -11.17 -12.60 -37.22
C GLN A 35 -9.97 -11.68 -37.43
N GLN A 36 -10.26 -10.43 -37.73
CA GLN A 36 -9.30 -9.34 -37.69
C GLN A 36 -8.93 -9.21 -36.21
N ALA A 37 -7.68 -9.53 -35.86
CA ALA A 37 -7.14 -9.17 -34.55
C ALA A 37 -7.38 -7.67 -34.36
N ALA A 38 -8.16 -7.31 -33.34
CA ALA A 38 -8.30 -5.92 -32.93
C ALA A 38 -6.88 -5.37 -32.70
N PRO A 39 -6.53 -4.20 -33.24
CA PRO A 39 -5.25 -3.59 -32.92
C PRO A 39 -5.16 -3.47 -31.40
N ALA A 40 -4.09 -4.03 -30.83
CA ALA A 40 -3.75 -3.85 -29.44
C ALA A 40 -3.81 -2.35 -29.14
N GLN A 41 -4.76 -1.95 -28.29
CA GLN A 41 -4.76 -0.59 -27.77
C GLN A 41 -3.36 -0.35 -27.17
N PRO A 42 -2.69 0.75 -27.50
CA PRO A 42 -1.51 1.15 -26.77
C PRO A 42 -1.85 1.11 -25.30
N ALA A 43 -1.07 0.38 -24.50
CA ALA A 43 -1.15 0.48 -23.05
C ALA A 43 -1.14 1.97 -22.71
N ALA A 44 -2.18 2.45 -22.02
CA ALA A 44 -2.20 3.82 -21.54
C ALA A 44 -0.86 4.08 -20.83
N PRO A 45 -0.19 5.23 -21.07
CA PRO A 45 1.00 5.58 -20.32
C PRO A 45 0.69 5.36 -18.85
N ALA A 46 1.50 4.56 -18.15
CA ALA A 46 1.39 4.43 -16.72
C ALA A 46 1.37 5.86 -16.15
N GLN A 47 0.23 6.30 -15.61
CA GLN A 47 0.14 7.59 -14.96
C GLN A 47 1.17 7.56 -13.85
N GLN A 48 2.26 8.32 -14.02
CA GLN A 48 3.22 8.53 -12.95
C GLN A 48 2.43 9.13 -11.79
N ALA A 49 2.47 8.45 -10.64
CA ALA A 49 1.91 8.99 -9.42
C ALA A 49 2.50 10.40 -9.21
N PRO A 50 1.70 11.38 -8.75
CA PRO A 50 2.20 12.71 -8.47
C PRO A 50 3.45 12.63 -7.59
N ALA A 51 4.46 13.45 -7.89
CA ALA A 51 5.65 13.50 -7.04
C ALA A 51 5.24 13.90 -5.61
N LEU A 52 5.78 13.19 -4.62
CA LEU A 52 5.51 13.45 -3.20
C LEU A 52 5.87 14.91 -2.87
N LYS A 53 4.90 15.66 -2.36
CA LYS A 53 5.09 17.03 -1.89
C LYS A 53 5.76 17.00 -0.52
N GLN A 54 7.00 17.46 -0.43
CA GLN A 54 7.69 17.53 0.86
C GLN A 54 7.34 18.81 1.64
N ILE A 55 7.12 18.67 2.95
CA ILE A 55 6.87 19.78 3.87
C ILE A 55 7.73 19.65 5.13
N ALA A 56 8.03 20.77 5.78
CA ALA A 56 8.56 20.75 7.13
C ALA A 56 7.45 20.29 8.09
N LEU A 57 7.72 19.20 8.82
CA LEU A 57 6.80 18.64 9.80
C LEU A 57 6.88 19.42 11.13
N THR A 58 5.81 19.34 11.90
CA THR A 58 5.69 19.97 13.22
C THR A 58 5.23 18.95 14.26
N ASP A 59 5.58 19.16 15.54
CA ASP A 59 5.10 18.29 16.63
C ASP A 59 3.57 18.16 16.62
N LYS A 60 2.85 19.26 16.37
CA LYS A 60 1.37 19.27 16.32
C LYS A 60 0.82 18.35 15.22
N GLN A 61 1.47 18.29 14.07
CA GLN A 61 1.05 17.40 12.97
C GLN A 61 1.26 15.94 13.35
N LEU A 62 2.39 15.59 13.98
CA LEU A 62 2.66 14.22 14.43
C LEU A 62 1.69 13.80 15.54
N ASP A 63 1.44 14.68 16.52
CA ASP A 63 0.43 14.44 17.56
C ASP A 63 -0.97 14.25 16.96
N GLY A 64 -1.32 15.05 15.94
CA GLY A 64 -2.58 14.93 15.20
C GLY A 64 -2.71 13.60 14.48
N VAL A 65 -1.64 13.12 13.82
CA VAL A 65 -1.65 11.80 13.14
C VAL A 65 -1.89 10.69 14.14
N LEU A 66 -1.14 10.70 15.25
CA LEU A 66 -1.29 9.70 16.31
C LEU A 66 -2.68 9.70 16.95
N ALA A 67 -3.30 10.86 17.10
CA ALA A 67 -4.65 10.99 17.64
C ALA A 67 -5.74 10.55 16.63
N ALA A 68 -5.49 10.72 15.33
CA ALA A 68 -6.44 10.39 14.27
C ALA A 68 -6.48 8.91 13.90
N GLN A 69 -5.39 8.18 14.09
CA GLN A 69 -5.18 6.81 13.61
C GLN A 69 -6.41 5.91 13.82
N LYS A 70 -6.87 5.75 15.05
CA LYS A 70 -7.98 4.85 15.36
C LYS A 70 -9.30 5.25 14.69
N ASP A 71 -9.54 6.56 14.58
CA ASP A 71 -10.74 7.07 13.92
C ASP A 71 -10.66 6.87 12.39
N MET A 72 -9.47 7.02 11.80
CA MET A 72 -9.21 6.74 10.38
C MET A 72 -9.37 5.24 10.07
N ASP A 73 -8.76 4.37 10.87
CA ASP A 73 -8.83 2.92 10.70
C ASP A 73 -10.26 2.39 10.79
N ALA A 74 -11.04 2.89 11.75
CA ALA A 74 -12.44 2.52 11.89
C ALA A 74 -13.30 2.85 10.66
N ILE A 75 -12.85 3.77 9.80
CA ILE A 75 -13.46 4.09 8.51
C ILE A 75 -12.90 3.16 7.42
N THR A 76 -11.57 3.01 7.33
CA THR A 76 -10.90 2.28 6.24
C THR A 76 -11.03 0.77 6.36
N GLU A 77 -11.14 0.18 7.55
CA GLU A 77 -11.38 -1.26 7.76
C GLU A 77 -12.66 -1.77 7.08
N LYS A 78 -13.60 -0.87 6.77
CA LYS A 78 -14.87 -1.21 6.11
C LYS A 78 -14.79 -1.09 4.59
N LEU A 79 -13.67 -0.62 4.07
CA LEU A 79 -13.48 -0.46 2.63
C LEU A 79 -13.17 -1.81 1.99
N PRO A 80 -13.76 -2.11 0.81
CA PRO A 80 -13.29 -3.20 -0.02
C PRO A 80 -11.82 -2.99 -0.37
N GLU A 81 -11.01 -4.05 -0.26
CA GLU A 81 -9.62 -4.01 -0.71
C GLU A 81 -9.53 -3.59 -2.17
N ASN A 82 -8.46 -2.87 -2.51
CA ASN A 82 -8.13 -2.44 -3.88
C ASN A 82 -9.21 -1.58 -4.59
N THR A 83 -10.13 -0.95 -3.83
CA THR A 83 -11.14 -0.04 -4.37
C THR A 83 -10.94 1.36 -3.80
N ALA A 84 -10.96 2.38 -4.67
CA ALA A 84 -10.91 3.76 -4.21
C ALA A 84 -12.13 4.06 -3.30
N PRO A 85 -11.94 4.79 -2.18
CA PRO A 85 -13.06 5.16 -1.32
C PRO A 85 -14.08 6.00 -2.08
N ASP A 86 -15.37 5.74 -1.84
CA ASP A 86 -16.43 6.55 -2.40
C ASP A 86 -16.47 7.96 -1.75
N GLN A 87 -17.24 8.88 -2.32
CA GLN A 87 -17.32 10.26 -1.83
C GLN A 87 -17.81 10.35 -0.38
N LYS A 88 -18.66 9.41 0.07
CA LYS A 88 -19.17 9.40 1.44
C LYS A 88 -18.06 9.00 2.40
N VAL A 89 -17.22 8.02 2.04
CA VAL A 89 -16.06 7.63 2.84
C VAL A 89 -15.03 8.75 2.88
N ILE A 90 -14.74 9.40 1.74
CA ILE A 90 -13.85 10.56 1.69
C ILE A 90 -14.35 11.67 2.63
N ALA A 91 -15.66 11.95 2.66
CA ALA A 91 -16.22 12.93 3.59
C ALA A 91 -16.04 12.54 5.07
N GLN A 92 -16.13 11.25 5.41
CA GLN A 92 -15.87 10.78 6.78
C GLN A 92 -14.40 10.96 7.17
N LEU A 93 -13.48 10.64 6.27
CA LEU A 93 -12.04 10.83 6.48
C LEU A 93 -11.69 12.32 6.62
N GLU A 94 -12.33 13.18 5.82
CA GLU A 94 -12.23 14.64 5.91
C GLU A 94 -12.67 15.16 7.29
N ASP A 95 -13.81 14.67 7.80
CA ASP A 95 -14.32 15.07 9.12
C ASP A 95 -13.37 14.63 10.24
N VAL A 96 -12.80 13.42 10.16
CA VAL A 96 -11.79 12.95 11.12
C VAL A 96 -10.52 13.78 11.04
N ALA A 97 -9.99 14.04 9.84
CA ALA A 97 -8.82 14.88 9.66
C ALA A 97 -9.02 16.26 10.31
N LYS A 98 -10.15 16.91 10.04
CA LYS A 98 -10.49 18.22 10.64
C LYS A 98 -10.62 18.16 12.16
N LYS A 99 -11.28 17.11 12.68
CA LYS A 99 -11.41 16.88 14.12
C LYS A 99 -10.06 16.83 14.84
N HIS A 100 -9.03 16.30 14.17
CA HIS A 100 -7.67 16.17 14.72
C HIS A 100 -6.72 17.30 14.31
N GLY A 101 -7.26 18.40 13.76
CA GLY A 101 -6.53 19.64 13.57
C GLY A 101 -5.82 19.79 12.22
N PHE A 102 -6.10 18.92 11.26
CA PHE A 102 -5.67 19.05 9.86
C PHE A 102 -6.63 19.96 9.10
N ALA A 103 -6.15 20.58 8.03
CA ALA A 103 -6.99 21.44 7.19
C ALA A 103 -8.00 20.63 6.36
N SER A 104 -7.60 19.43 5.93
CA SER A 104 -8.37 18.50 5.11
C SER A 104 -7.77 17.08 5.22
N TYR A 105 -8.43 16.11 4.62
CA TYR A 105 -7.89 14.77 4.45
C TYR A 105 -6.62 14.77 3.57
N ASP A 106 -6.55 15.63 2.56
CA ASP A 106 -5.33 15.78 1.75
C ASP A 106 -4.14 16.35 2.55
N ASP A 107 -4.41 17.26 3.50
CA ASP A 107 -3.40 17.78 4.41
C ASP A 107 -2.89 16.67 5.36
N TYR A 108 -3.81 15.85 5.89
CA TYR A 108 -3.45 14.64 6.64
C TYR A 108 -2.58 13.68 5.82
N ASN A 109 -2.97 13.35 4.60
CA ASN A 109 -2.20 12.46 3.71
C ASN A 109 -0.82 13.04 3.39
N THR A 110 -0.74 14.36 3.13
CA THR A 110 0.55 15.03 2.90
C THR A 110 1.48 14.88 4.11
N VAL A 111 0.96 15.00 5.33
CA VAL A 111 1.73 14.80 6.56
C VAL A 111 2.18 13.35 6.69
N VAL A 112 1.27 12.38 6.50
CA VAL A 112 1.57 10.95 6.58
C VAL A 112 2.63 10.57 5.53
N ASP A 113 2.51 11.02 4.29
CA ASP A 113 3.50 10.77 3.23
C ASP A 113 4.91 11.26 3.62
N ASN A 114 5.00 12.44 4.23
CA ASN A 114 6.28 12.98 4.71
C ASN A 114 6.84 12.20 5.91
N ILE A 115 5.96 11.70 6.79
CA ILE A 115 6.37 10.81 7.89
C ILE A 115 6.90 9.49 7.30
N SER A 116 6.17 8.85 6.39
CA SER A 116 6.54 7.58 5.77
C SER A 116 7.84 7.68 4.97
N LEU A 117 8.05 8.77 4.24
CA LEU A 117 9.32 9.05 3.55
C LEU A 117 10.52 9.02 4.51
N VAL A 118 10.36 9.58 5.71
CA VAL A 118 11.42 9.68 6.71
C VAL A 118 11.58 8.36 7.47
N ILE A 119 10.48 7.75 7.92
CA ILE A 119 10.46 6.46 8.64
C ILE A 119 11.13 5.37 7.81
N GLY A 120 10.90 5.33 6.49
CA GLY A 120 11.53 4.35 5.61
C GLY A 120 13.06 4.37 5.60
N GLY A 121 13.70 5.42 6.14
CA GLY A 121 15.14 5.51 6.30
C GLY A 121 15.67 5.20 7.71
N PHE A 122 14.81 4.85 8.67
CA PHE A 122 15.21 4.44 10.01
C PHE A 122 15.51 2.94 10.06
N ASP A 123 16.66 2.59 10.65
CA ASP A 123 16.98 1.22 11.02
C ASP A 123 16.10 0.80 12.21
N PRO A 124 15.28 -0.26 12.11
CA PRO A 124 14.34 -0.64 13.16
C PRO A 124 15.01 -1.19 14.43
N ALA A 125 16.23 -1.72 14.32
CA ALA A 125 16.95 -2.25 15.48
C ALA A 125 17.63 -1.13 16.29
N THR A 126 18.22 -0.15 15.61
CA THR A 126 18.99 0.92 16.27
C THR A 126 18.21 2.23 16.43
N LYS A 127 17.07 2.37 15.77
CA LYS A 127 16.24 3.58 15.70
C LYS A 127 17.02 4.80 15.20
N LYS A 128 18.04 4.57 14.38
CA LYS A 128 18.84 5.64 13.76
C LYS A 128 18.49 5.77 12.30
N TYR A 129 18.45 7.01 11.82
CA TYR A 129 18.33 7.27 10.40
C TYR A 129 19.63 6.88 9.68
N VAL A 130 19.54 5.87 8.81
CA VAL A 130 20.63 5.35 7.98
C VAL A 130 20.37 5.54 6.49
N GLY A 131 19.15 5.96 6.14
CA GLY A 131 18.68 6.13 4.78
C GLY A 131 18.03 4.86 4.21
N PRO A 132 17.05 5.00 3.29
CA PRO A 132 16.22 3.88 2.84
C PRO A 132 17.02 2.78 2.14
N GLU A 133 18.06 3.14 1.39
CA GLU A 133 18.93 2.15 0.73
C GLU A 133 19.66 1.25 1.74
N ALA A 134 20.15 1.82 2.84
CA ALA A 134 20.82 1.06 3.89
C ALA A 134 19.83 0.17 4.64
N VAL A 135 18.61 0.65 4.90
CA VAL A 135 17.51 -0.14 5.48
C VAL A 135 17.18 -1.34 4.61
N ILE A 136 16.95 -1.15 3.30
CA ILE A 136 16.61 -2.25 2.39
C ILE A 136 17.76 -3.27 2.29
N LYS A 137 19.02 -2.80 2.26
CA LYS A 137 20.19 -3.71 2.27
C LYS A 137 20.29 -4.53 3.55
N ALA A 138 19.96 -3.96 4.70
CA ALA A 138 19.91 -4.68 5.97
C ALA A 138 18.78 -5.74 5.97
N GLN A 139 17.59 -5.39 5.47
CA GLN A 139 16.47 -6.33 5.32
C GLN A 139 16.82 -7.50 4.38
N ILE A 140 17.50 -7.23 3.26
CA ILE A 140 18.01 -8.28 2.36
C ILE A 140 18.95 -9.23 3.12
N ALA A 141 19.89 -8.70 3.91
CA ALA A 141 20.82 -9.51 4.67
C ALA A 141 20.10 -10.37 5.73
N GLU A 142 19.07 -9.83 6.38
CA GLU A 142 18.24 -10.55 7.36
C GLU A 142 17.46 -11.70 6.70
N VAL A 143 16.77 -11.44 5.59
CA VAL A 143 16.03 -12.45 4.82
C VAL A 143 16.97 -13.55 4.30
N GLN A 144 18.17 -13.19 3.85
CA GLN A 144 19.18 -14.18 3.46
C GLN A 144 19.61 -15.06 4.64
N ALA A 145 19.84 -14.46 5.81
CA ALA A 145 20.28 -15.15 7.02
C ALA A 145 19.18 -16.01 7.68
N ASP A 146 17.90 -15.71 7.45
CA ASP A 146 16.80 -16.45 8.08
C ASP A 146 16.66 -17.87 7.53
N LYS A 147 17.18 -18.86 8.26
CA LYS A 147 17.11 -20.28 7.89
C LYS A 147 15.73 -20.90 8.07
N LYS A 148 14.80 -20.21 8.74
CA LYS A 148 13.45 -20.71 9.03
C LYS A 148 12.43 -20.28 7.97
N MET A 149 12.75 -19.26 7.18
CA MET A 149 11.89 -18.81 6.09
C MET A 149 11.79 -19.86 4.97
N PRO A 150 10.57 -20.21 4.50
CA PRO A 150 10.40 -21.09 3.36
C PRO A 150 11.12 -20.57 2.11
N ALA A 151 11.67 -21.48 1.30
CA ALA A 151 12.49 -21.09 0.14
C ALA A 151 11.72 -20.23 -0.88
N LYS A 152 10.40 -20.46 -1.02
CA LYS A 152 9.54 -19.67 -1.90
C LYS A 152 9.41 -18.25 -1.38
N ASP A 153 8.98 -18.08 -0.13
CA ASP A 153 8.73 -16.79 0.51
C ASP A 153 10.03 -15.98 0.61
N LYS A 154 11.15 -16.64 0.91
CA LYS A 154 12.48 -16.03 0.88
C LYS A 154 12.81 -15.47 -0.50
N LYS A 155 12.55 -16.23 -1.56
CA LYS A 155 12.82 -15.77 -2.92
C LYS A 155 11.95 -14.56 -3.26
N GLU A 156 10.68 -14.59 -2.91
CA GLU A 156 9.71 -13.52 -3.14
C GLU A 156 10.13 -12.23 -2.42
N ALA A 157 10.39 -12.30 -1.12
CA ALA A 157 10.88 -11.18 -0.33
C ALA A 157 12.20 -10.59 -0.88
N LEU A 158 13.14 -11.45 -1.28
CA LEU A 158 14.39 -10.97 -1.90
C LEU A 158 14.15 -10.30 -3.24
N ASP A 159 13.27 -10.84 -4.09
CA ASP A 159 12.94 -10.25 -5.38
C ASP A 159 12.29 -8.86 -5.20
N GLU A 160 11.36 -8.72 -4.24
CA GLU A 160 10.72 -7.44 -3.88
C GLU A 160 11.71 -6.41 -3.33
N LEU A 161 12.56 -6.79 -2.38
CA LEU A 161 13.57 -5.88 -1.81
C LEU A 161 14.61 -5.45 -2.85
N ASN A 162 15.02 -6.36 -3.74
CA ASN A 162 15.91 -6.01 -4.85
C ASN A 162 15.24 -5.12 -5.90
N GLN A 163 13.92 -5.23 -6.08
CA GLN A 163 13.16 -4.32 -6.92
C GLN A 163 13.07 -2.93 -6.26
N ALA A 164 12.83 -2.87 -4.94
CA ALA A 164 12.80 -1.63 -4.18
C ALA A 164 14.12 -0.86 -4.26
N LEU A 165 15.28 -1.53 -4.21
CA LEU A 165 16.60 -0.90 -4.41
C LEU A 165 16.78 -0.20 -5.77
N LYS A 166 16.02 -0.60 -6.78
CA LYS A 166 16.09 0.02 -8.12
C LYS A 166 15.21 1.26 -8.22
N THR A 167 14.29 1.45 -7.28
CA THR A 167 13.37 2.57 -7.25
C THR A 167 13.98 3.70 -6.42
N PRO A 168 14.35 4.83 -7.04
CA PRO A 168 14.93 5.94 -6.29
C PRO A 168 13.90 6.50 -5.31
N VAL A 169 14.23 6.51 -4.02
CA VAL A 169 13.47 7.25 -3.02
C VAL A 169 13.88 8.72 -3.11
N PRO A 170 12.92 9.67 -3.15
CA PRO A 170 13.25 11.10 -3.15
C PRO A 170 14.18 11.46 -1.97
N PRO A 171 15.18 12.33 -2.18
CA PRO A 171 16.00 12.80 -1.07
C PRO A 171 15.14 13.63 -0.10
N ILE A 172 15.35 13.45 1.21
CA ILE A 172 14.68 14.29 2.21
C ILE A 172 15.13 15.74 2.03
N GLU A 173 14.22 16.64 1.68
CA GLU A 173 14.46 18.07 1.55
C GLU A 173 14.47 18.74 2.93
N ASN A 174 13.49 18.40 3.77
CA ASN A 174 13.32 18.95 5.10
C ASN A 174 14.08 18.12 6.14
N LYS A 175 15.42 18.32 6.23
CA LYS A 175 16.28 17.49 7.10
C LYS A 175 15.89 17.49 8.58
N GLY A 176 15.28 18.57 9.09
CA GLY A 176 14.77 18.63 10.46
C GLY A 176 13.66 17.60 10.76
N ASN A 177 12.98 17.09 9.73
CA ASN A 177 11.99 16.03 9.89
C ASN A 177 12.62 14.72 10.42
N ILE A 178 13.91 14.48 10.16
CA ILE A 178 14.60 13.26 10.64
C ILE A 178 14.62 13.24 12.18
N ASP A 179 15.07 14.32 12.81
CA ASP A 179 15.13 14.42 14.27
C ASP A 179 13.73 14.38 14.88
N LEU A 180 12.78 15.07 14.25
CA LEU A 180 11.39 15.11 14.72
C LEU A 180 10.71 13.73 14.64
N VAL A 181 10.80 13.04 13.51
CA VAL A 181 10.25 11.69 13.36
C VAL A 181 10.97 10.72 14.28
N GLY A 182 12.29 10.84 14.44
CA GLY A 182 13.08 10.02 15.38
C GLY A 182 12.60 10.15 16.83
N LYS A 183 12.23 11.36 17.27
CA LYS A 183 11.63 11.62 18.59
C LYS A 183 10.30 10.85 18.79
N TYR A 184 9.54 10.63 17.73
CA TYR A 184 8.22 9.99 17.75
C TYR A 184 8.21 8.53 17.25
N TYR A 185 9.37 8.00 16.87
CA TYR A 185 9.51 6.76 16.10
C TYR A 185 8.64 5.61 16.61
N ASP A 186 8.76 5.26 17.89
CA ASP A 186 8.03 4.12 18.48
C ASP A 186 6.51 4.28 18.38
N LYS A 187 6.00 5.50 18.56
CA LYS A 187 4.56 5.78 18.47
C LYS A 187 4.09 5.73 17.02
N LEU A 188 4.89 6.25 16.09
CA LEU A 188 4.54 6.27 14.68
C LEU A 188 4.58 4.88 14.06
N VAL A 189 5.57 4.04 14.40
CA VAL A 189 5.60 2.64 13.96
C VAL A 189 4.42 1.86 14.52
N ALA A 190 4.06 2.07 15.79
CA ALA A 190 2.88 1.43 16.37
C ALA A 190 1.55 1.91 15.73
N ALA A 191 1.50 3.14 15.22
CA ALA A 191 0.28 3.71 14.65
C ALA A 191 0.14 3.48 13.14
N LEU A 192 1.25 3.50 12.40
CA LEU A 192 1.28 3.52 10.93
C LEU A 192 2.03 2.31 10.34
N GLY A 193 2.71 1.52 11.15
CA GLY A 193 3.29 0.26 10.69
C GLY A 193 2.18 -0.71 10.32
N ASP A 194 2.45 -1.57 9.35
CA ASP A 194 1.56 -2.68 9.01
C ASP A 194 1.44 -3.57 10.25
N GLU A 195 0.32 -3.48 10.99
CA GLU A 195 -0.02 -4.40 12.06
C GLU A 195 -0.39 -5.75 11.44
N ASP A 196 0.61 -6.50 11.00
CA ASP A 196 0.47 -7.96 10.83
C ASP A 196 0.26 -8.56 12.23
N ASN A 197 -1.00 -8.80 12.59
CA ASN A 197 -1.40 -9.55 13.77
C ASN A 197 -2.00 -10.91 13.38
#